data_AF-A0A0F9ALI3-F1
#
_entry.id   AF-A0A0F9ALI3-F1
#
_cell.length_a   1.000
_cell.length_b   1.000
_cell.length_c   1.000
_cell.angle_alpha   90.00
_cell.angle_beta   90.00
_cell.angle_gamma   90.00
#
_symmetry.space_group_name_H-M   'P 1'
#
loop_
_entity.id
_entity.type
_entity.pdbx_description
1 polymer ?
#
loop_
_entity_poly.entity_id
_entity_poly.type
_entity_poly.pdbx_seq_one_letter_code
_entity_poly.pdbx_strand_id
1 'polypeptide(L)'
;MTTEYIDFGIPWGECDMPVYGEFEDRFRHLYVLGKTRSGKSTLFLNLIKQHLDYGVIVVDPAGNVARDIASMVEDKDRVVYVDVENPLPINPLIRYGDKWGIAYQEIKNIIDNSVTYTTATEKFTVLMRELLRNTIRILTNRGTGQKNLKYIY
;
A
#
# COMPACT_ATOMS: atom_id res chain seq x y z
N MET A 1 -22.11 10.56 -0.76
CA MET A 1 -22.51 11.10 0.56
C MET A 1 -21.35 10.81 1.49
N THR A 2 -20.70 11.83 2.04
CA THR A 2 -19.60 11.65 2.99
C THR A 2 -20.16 11.03 4.27
N THR A 3 -19.71 9.82 4.61
CA THR A 3 -20.15 9.11 5.81
C THR A 3 -19.63 9.85 7.06
N GLU A 4 -20.54 10.28 7.94
CA GLU A 4 -20.19 11.00 9.18
C GLU A 4 -19.78 10.06 10.33
N TYR A 5 -19.89 8.76 10.11
CA TYR A 5 -19.60 7.70 11.09
C TYR A 5 -19.04 6.44 10.39
N ILE A 6 -18.54 5.50 11.18
CA ILE A 6 -18.14 4.17 10.69
C ILE A 6 -19.21 3.16 11.15
N ASP A 7 -19.84 2.48 10.21
CA ASP A 7 -20.81 1.41 10.49
C ASP A 7 -20.11 0.06 10.63
N PHE A 8 -20.15 -0.52 11.83
CA PHE A 8 -19.63 -1.86 12.12
C PHE A 8 -20.69 -2.96 11.97
N GLY A 9 -21.95 -2.59 11.73
CA GLY A 9 -23.08 -3.49 11.58
C GLY A 9 -23.72 -3.88 12.91
N ILE A 10 -24.61 -4.87 12.85
CA ILE A 10 -25.41 -5.33 13.98
C ILE A 10 -24.70 -6.52 14.65
N PRO A 11 -24.44 -6.47 15.97
CA PRO A 11 -23.82 -7.57 16.69
C PRO A 11 -24.80 -8.75 16.82
N TRP A 12 -24.28 -9.97 16.76
CA TRP A 12 -25.12 -11.15 16.84
C TRP A 12 -25.52 -11.46 18.29
N GLY A 13 -26.81 -11.44 18.60
CA GLY A 13 -27.39 -12.02 19.82
C GLY A 13 -27.47 -11.12 21.06
N GLU A 14 -26.67 -10.05 21.15
CA GLU A 14 -26.67 -9.16 22.33
C GLU A 14 -27.54 -7.91 22.16
N CYS A 15 -27.67 -7.39 20.93
CA CYS A 15 -28.39 -6.16 20.64
C CYS A 15 -28.74 -6.08 19.15
N ASP A 16 -29.99 -5.75 18.81
CA ASP A 16 -30.43 -5.55 17.42
C ASP A 16 -30.10 -4.14 16.88
N MET A 17 -29.36 -3.33 17.65
CA MET A 17 -28.95 -2.00 17.21
C MET A 17 -27.58 -2.04 16.51
N PRO A 18 -27.41 -1.32 15.39
CA PRO A 18 -26.13 -1.18 14.74
C PRO A 18 -25.10 -0.52 15.66
N VAL A 19 -23.85 -0.96 15.55
CA VAL A 19 -22.71 -0.36 16.24
C VAL A 19 -22.06 0.64 15.30
N TYR A 20 -21.98 1.88 15.75
CA TYR A 20 -21.33 2.97 15.04
C TYR A 20 -20.09 3.44 15.80
N GLY A 21 -19.04 3.80 15.06
CA GLY A 21 -17.88 4.55 15.55
C GLY A 21 -17.85 5.95 14.96
N GLU A 22 -17.07 6.84 15.58
CA GLU A 22 -16.84 8.17 15.01
C GLU A 22 -15.99 8.04 13.75
N PHE A 23 -16.23 8.87 12.73
CA PHE A 23 -15.46 8.79 11.49
C PHE A 23 -13.95 9.03 11.70
N GLU A 24 -13.57 9.78 12.73
CA GLU A 24 -12.18 10.03 13.13
C GLU A 24 -11.48 8.77 13.71
N ASP A 25 -12.24 7.79 14.20
CA ASP A 25 -11.66 6.56 14.76
C ASP A 25 -10.92 5.71 13.70
N ARG A 26 -11.13 5.96 12.41
CA ARG A 26 -10.39 5.28 11.33
C ARG A 26 -8.88 5.46 11.42
N PHE A 27 -8.42 6.54 12.07
CA PHE A 27 -6.99 6.81 12.28
C PHE A 27 -6.38 6.02 13.44
N ARG A 28 -7.19 5.36 14.27
CA ARG A 28 -6.73 4.60 15.44
C ARG A 28 -6.35 3.15 15.14
N HIS A 29 -6.51 2.73 13.87
CA HIS A 29 -6.39 1.35 13.40
C HIS A 29 -7.43 0.40 14.01
N LEU A 30 -7.79 -0.63 13.25
CA LEU A 30 -8.75 -1.65 13.66
C LEU A 30 -8.10 -3.03 13.60
N TYR A 31 -8.15 -3.77 14.71
CA TYR A 31 -7.66 -5.14 14.78
C TYR A 31 -8.84 -6.12 14.95
N VAL A 32 -9.07 -6.97 13.95
CA VAL A 32 -10.19 -7.91 13.92
C VAL A 32 -9.71 -9.33 14.17
N LEU A 33 -10.16 -9.93 15.26
CA LEU A 33 -9.87 -11.32 15.63
C LEU A 33 -11.03 -12.25 15.24
N GLY A 34 -10.70 -13.45 14.76
CA GLY A 34 -11.70 -14.48 14.49
C GLY A 34 -11.14 -15.67 13.73
N LYS A 35 -11.79 -16.83 13.85
CA LYS A 35 -11.42 -18.06 13.10
C LYS A 35 -11.82 -17.95 11.62
N THR A 36 -11.27 -18.81 10.75
CA THR A 36 -11.72 -18.90 9.35
C THR A 36 -13.24 -19.11 9.28
N ARG A 37 -13.90 -18.46 8.30
CA ARG A 37 -15.37 -18.41 8.16
C ARG A 37 -16.15 -17.68 9.27
N SER A 38 -15.50 -16.88 10.11
CA SER A 38 -16.19 -16.03 11.11
C SER A 38 -16.74 -14.71 10.55
N GLY A 39 -16.79 -14.53 9.22
CA GLY A 39 -17.29 -13.28 8.60
C GLY A 39 -16.29 -12.13 8.52
N LYS A 40 -14.99 -12.32 8.84
CA LYS A 40 -13.98 -11.25 8.77
C LYS A 40 -13.91 -10.56 7.39
N SER A 41 -13.87 -11.32 6.30
CA SER A 41 -13.84 -10.75 4.95
C SER A 41 -15.10 -9.91 4.67
N THR A 42 -16.26 -10.36 5.14
CA THR A 42 -17.53 -9.61 5.02
C THR A 42 -17.48 -8.30 5.79
N LEU A 43 -16.95 -8.30 7.01
CA LEU A 43 -16.74 -7.07 7.79
C LEU A 43 -15.82 -6.10 7.03
N PHE A 44 -14.68 -6.58 6.52
CA PHE A 44 -13.76 -5.73 5.75
C PHE A 44 -14.41 -5.18 4.48
N LEU A 45 -15.19 -5.98 3.74
CA LEU A 45 -15.90 -5.51 2.56
C LEU A 45 -16.88 -4.38 2.89
N ASN A 46 -17.63 -4.50 3.99
CA ASN A 46 -18.55 -3.45 4.43
C ASN A 46 -17.82 -2.16 4.84
N LEU A 47 -16.67 -2.29 5.51
CA LEU A 47 -15.84 -1.13 5.88
C LEU A 47 -15.22 -0.48 4.64
N ILE A 48 -14.69 -1.26 3.70
CA ILE A 48 -14.12 -0.75 2.44
C ILE A 48 -15.19 -0.05 1.61
N LYS A 49 -16.40 -0.61 1.53
CA LYS A 49 -17.53 -0.02 0.80
C LYS A 49 -17.84 1.41 1.29
N GLN A 50 -17.76 1.65 2.59
CA GLN A 50 -17.95 2.98 3.18
C GLN A 50 -16.82 3.97 2.86
N HIS A 51 -15.68 3.48 2.36
CA HIS A 51 -14.47 4.25 2.12
C HIS A 51 -14.04 4.30 0.65
N LEU A 52 -14.87 3.87 -0.31
CA LEU A 52 -14.51 3.84 -1.74
C LEU A 52 -14.22 5.22 -2.34
N ASP A 53 -14.78 6.28 -1.75
CA ASP A 53 -14.48 7.65 -2.16
C ASP A 53 -13.07 8.11 -1.74
N TYR A 54 -12.41 7.36 -0.85
CA TYR A 54 -11.04 7.61 -0.38
C TYR A 54 -10.03 6.66 -1.04
N GLY A 55 -8.74 6.94 -0.87
CA GLY A 55 -7.69 6.01 -1.28
C GLY A 55 -7.64 4.79 -0.37
N VAL A 56 -7.94 3.61 -0.90
CA VAL A 56 -7.91 2.34 -0.17
C VAL A 56 -6.91 1.39 -0.83
N ILE A 57 -6.01 0.81 -0.03
CA ILE A 57 -5.10 -0.25 -0.46
C ILE A 57 -5.52 -1.52 0.27
N VAL A 58 -5.73 -2.60 -0.47
CA VAL A 58 -6.12 -3.91 0.07
C VAL A 58 -5.06 -4.93 -0.27
N VAL A 59 -4.56 -5.62 0.75
CA VAL A 59 -3.63 -6.74 0.59
C VAL A 59 -4.43 -8.03 0.77
N ASP A 60 -4.68 -8.72 -0.35
CA ASP A 60 -5.49 -9.93 -0.39
C ASP A 60 -4.66 -11.16 -0.79
N PRO A 61 -4.03 -11.86 0.17
CA PRO A 61 -3.20 -13.02 -0.12
C PRO A 61 -3.99 -14.24 -0.59
N ALA A 62 -5.30 -14.30 -0.34
CA ALA A 62 -6.17 -15.40 -0.74
C ALA A 62 -6.89 -15.13 -2.08
N GLY A 63 -6.87 -13.88 -2.57
CA GLY A 63 -7.46 -13.46 -3.83
C GLY A 63 -8.99 -13.50 -3.88
N ASN A 64 -9.65 -13.66 -2.73
CA ASN A 64 -11.09 -13.86 -2.66
C ASN A 64 -11.89 -12.55 -2.50
N VAL A 65 -11.25 -11.47 -2.05
CA VAL A 65 -11.90 -10.20 -1.71
C VAL A 65 -11.69 -9.16 -2.82
N ALA A 66 -10.56 -9.22 -3.54
CA ALA A 66 -10.22 -8.24 -4.57
C ALA A 66 -11.29 -8.08 -5.66
N ARG A 67 -11.86 -9.18 -6.14
CA ARG A 67 -12.93 -9.17 -7.15
C ARG A 67 -14.20 -8.51 -6.65
N ASP A 68 -14.59 -8.79 -5.40
CA ASP A 68 -15.78 -8.23 -4.78
C ASP A 68 -15.63 -6.71 -4.63
N ILE A 69 -14.47 -6.24 -4.14
CA ILE A 69 -14.18 -4.80 -4.03
C ILE A 69 -14.21 -4.13 -5.40
N ALA A 70 -13.53 -4.71 -6.39
CA ALA A 70 -13.51 -4.18 -7.74
C ALA A 70 -14.92 -4.08 -8.33
N SER A 71 -15.84 -4.98 -7.97
CA SER A 71 -17.24 -4.92 -8.40
C SER A 71 -18.02 -3.74 -7.79
N MET A 72 -17.66 -3.32 -6.56
CA MET A 72 -18.35 -2.24 -5.83
C MET A 72 -18.00 -0.83 -6.30
N VAL A 73 -16.83 -0.64 -6.92
CA VAL A 73 -16.41 0.67 -7.44
C VAL A 73 -17.12 0.94 -8.76
N GLU A 74 -17.86 2.04 -8.88
CA GLU A 74 -18.56 2.40 -10.12
C GLU A 74 -17.59 2.77 -11.24
N ASP A 75 -16.61 3.62 -10.92
CA ASP A 75 -15.57 4.08 -11.84
C ASP A 75 -14.37 3.11 -11.85
N LYS A 76 -14.31 2.24 -12.86
CA LYS A 76 -13.26 1.22 -12.97
C LYS A 76 -11.88 1.80 -13.26
N ASP A 77 -11.77 3.01 -13.79
CA ASP A 77 -10.48 3.65 -14.07
C ASP A 77 -9.73 4.03 -12.79
N ARG A 78 -10.44 4.08 -11.65
CA ARG A 78 -9.87 4.32 -10.32
C ARG A 78 -9.34 3.05 -9.65
N VAL A 79 -9.51 1.88 -10.25
CA VAL A 79 -9.13 0.58 -9.67
C VAL A 79 -7.82 0.11 -10.29
N VAL A 80 -6.81 -0.10 -9.45
CA VAL A 80 -5.55 -0.72 -9.85
C VAL A 80 -5.45 -2.10 -9.21
N TYR A 81 -5.48 -3.15 -10.03
CA TYR A 81 -5.20 -4.51 -9.59
C TYR A 81 -3.72 -4.82 -9.80
N VAL A 82 -3.07 -5.34 -8.75
CA VAL A 82 -1.64 -5.65 -8.76
C VAL A 82 -1.45 -7.10 -8.37
N ASP A 83 -0.76 -7.84 -9.23
CA ASP A 83 -0.38 -9.24 -9.00
C ASP A 83 0.97 -9.52 -9.67
N VAL A 84 1.53 -10.72 -9.45
CA VAL A 84 2.78 -11.18 -10.08
C VAL A 84 2.69 -11.12 -11.60
N GLU A 85 1.55 -11.49 -12.19
CA GLU A 85 1.33 -11.43 -13.65
C GLU A 85 1.00 -10.02 -14.15
N ASN A 86 0.51 -9.14 -13.27
CA ASN A 86 0.12 -7.77 -13.58
C ASN A 86 0.80 -6.80 -12.60
N PRO A 87 2.14 -6.64 -12.69
CA PRO A 87 2.87 -5.83 -11.72
C PRO A 87 2.60 -4.33 -11.94
N LEU A 88 2.50 -3.58 -10.85
CA LEU A 88 2.48 -2.13 -10.91
C LEU A 88 3.90 -1.61 -11.20
N PRO A 89 4.13 -0.89 -12.31
CA PRO A 89 5.44 -0.33 -12.60
C PRO A 89 5.74 0.81 -11.61
N ILE A 90 6.59 0.54 -10.61
CA ILE A 90 7.03 1.52 -9.62
C ILE A 90 8.49 1.87 -9.89
N ASN A 91 8.76 3.14 -10.19
CA ASN A 91 10.12 3.65 -10.26
C ASN A 91 10.39 4.54 -9.03
N PRO A 92 11.14 4.06 -8.01
CA PRO A 92 11.41 4.82 -6.79
C PRO A 92 12.27 6.09 -7.04
N LEU A 93 12.83 6.26 -8.24
CA LEU A 93 13.59 7.44 -8.65
C LEU A 93 12.70 8.56 -9.23
N ILE A 94 11.45 8.26 -9.60
CA ILE A 94 10.51 9.28 -10.07
C ILE A 94 9.90 9.97 -8.85
N ARG A 95 10.36 11.19 -8.57
CA ARG A 95 9.94 11.98 -7.39
C ARG A 95 9.78 13.45 -7.76
N TYR A 96 8.83 14.10 -7.09
CA TYR A 96 8.64 15.55 -7.14
C TYR A 96 9.40 16.23 -5.99
N GLY A 97 10.35 17.11 -6.32
CA GLY A 97 11.11 17.93 -5.37
C GLY A 97 12.47 17.35 -4.92
N ASP A 98 13.23 18.16 -4.18
CA ASP A 98 14.64 17.92 -3.86
C ASP A 98 14.85 17.21 -2.51
N LYS A 99 14.34 15.99 -2.37
CA LYS A 99 14.54 15.15 -1.16
C LYS A 99 15.29 13.86 -1.45
N TRP A 100 16.42 13.97 -2.15
CA TRP A 100 17.24 12.82 -2.60
C TRP A 100 17.85 11.98 -1.49
N GLY A 101 18.09 12.56 -0.31
CA GLY A 101 18.49 11.79 0.88
C GLY A 101 17.44 10.76 1.29
N ILE A 102 16.15 11.05 1.06
CA ILE A 102 15.04 10.14 1.35
C ILE A 102 14.99 9.02 0.30
N ALA A 103 15.19 9.33 -0.98
CA ALA A 103 15.18 8.35 -2.07
C ALA A 103 16.22 7.24 -1.86
N TYR A 104 17.44 7.60 -1.45
CA TYR A 104 18.48 6.61 -1.12
C TYR A 104 18.05 5.69 0.03
N GLN A 105 17.47 6.25 1.10
CA GLN A 105 17.04 5.44 2.25
C GLN A 105 15.90 4.49 1.86
N GLU A 106 14.96 4.93 1.04
CA GLU A 106 13.88 4.07 0.56
C GLU A 106 14.40 2.94 -0.33
N ILE A 107 15.25 3.25 -1.32
CA ILE A 107 15.87 2.24 -2.18
C ILE A 107 16.67 1.24 -1.34
N LYS A 108 17.45 1.75 -0.38
CA LYS A 108 18.18 0.91 0.57
C LYS A 108 17.22 0.00 1.35
N ASN A 109 16.11 0.52 1.87
CA ASN A 109 15.14 -0.25 2.64
C ASN A 109 14.45 -1.32 1.77
N ILE A 110 14.09 -1.00 0.52
CA ILE A 110 13.50 -1.95 -0.43
C ILE A 110 14.49 -3.10 -0.68
N ILE A 111 15.75 -2.76 -0.97
CA ILE A 111 16.79 -3.76 -1.23
C ILE A 111 17.08 -4.58 0.03
N ASP A 112 17.31 -3.95 1.19
CA ASP A 112 17.58 -4.63 2.46
C ASP A 112 16.43 -5.59 2.81
N ASN A 113 15.17 -5.16 2.64
CA ASN A 113 14.01 -6.03 2.85
C ASN A 113 14.01 -7.20 1.86
N SER A 114 14.16 -6.95 0.56
CA SER A 114 14.15 -8.00 -0.47
C SER A 114 15.20 -9.09 -0.19
N VAL A 115 16.43 -8.69 0.13
CA VAL A 115 17.54 -9.62 0.36
C VAL A 115 17.33 -10.42 1.65
N THR A 116 16.82 -9.78 2.70
CA THR A 116 16.49 -10.46 3.96
C THR A 116 15.46 -11.58 3.76
N TYR A 117 14.51 -11.41 2.84
CA TYR A 117 13.49 -12.42 2.55
C TYR A 117 13.95 -13.52 1.58
N THR A 118 14.97 -13.29 0.75
CA THR A 118 15.41 -14.26 -0.28
C THR A 118 16.64 -15.10 0.10
N THR A 119 17.54 -14.58 0.94
CA THR A 119 18.77 -15.27 1.34
C THR A 119 19.12 -14.95 2.78
N ALA A 120 19.17 -15.96 3.66
CA ALA A 120 19.39 -15.79 5.10
C ALA A 120 20.76 -15.20 5.49
N THR A 121 21.69 -15.01 4.54
CA THR A 121 23.11 -14.81 4.83
C THR A 121 23.79 -13.62 4.14
N GLU A 122 23.21 -12.99 3.11
CA GLU A 122 23.87 -11.86 2.43
C GLU A 122 23.25 -10.53 2.85
N LYS A 123 23.81 -9.88 3.88
CA LYS A 123 23.52 -8.46 4.09
C LYS A 123 24.19 -7.64 2.98
N PHE A 124 23.53 -6.59 2.49
CA PHE A 124 24.15 -5.66 1.53
C PHE A 124 25.50 -5.18 2.08
N THR A 125 26.60 -5.47 1.38
CA THR A 125 27.93 -5.14 1.87
C THR A 125 28.11 -3.63 1.99
N VAL A 126 29.00 -3.20 2.88
CA VAL A 126 29.30 -1.76 3.09
C VAL A 126 29.67 -1.09 1.77
N LEU A 127 30.48 -1.77 0.93
CA LEU A 127 30.91 -1.27 -0.38
C LEU A 127 29.73 -1.11 -1.35
N MET A 128 28.83 -2.09 -1.43
CA MET A 128 27.67 -2.00 -2.32
C MET A 128 26.77 -0.82 -1.92
N ARG A 129 26.57 -0.57 -0.61
CA ARG A 129 25.81 0.60 -0.13
C ARG A 129 26.47 1.91 -0.55
N GLU A 130 27.79 1.98 -0.48
CA GLU A 130 28.56 3.16 -0.85
C GLU A 130 28.50 3.43 -2.36
N LEU A 131 28.65 2.40 -3.18
CA LEU A 131 28.51 2.49 -4.64
C LEU A 131 27.10 2.94 -5.06
N LEU A 132 26.04 2.34 -4.48
CA LEU A 132 24.66 2.75 -4.77
C LEU A 132 24.40 4.20 -4.35
N ARG A 133 24.88 4.60 -3.16
CA ARG A 133 24.73 5.98 -2.67
C ARG A 133 25.35 6.98 -3.62
N ASN A 134 26.59 6.76 -4.03
CA ASN A 134 27.31 7.68 -4.91
C ASN A 134 26.67 7.73 -6.31
N THR A 135 26.25 6.58 -6.84
CA THR A 135 25.57 6.48 -8.14
C THR A 135 24.25 7.25 -8.14
N ILE A 136 23.39 7.01 -7.15
CA ILE A 136 22.11 7.73 -7.01
C ILE A 136 22.36 9.23 -6.85
N ARG A 137 23.38 9.65 -6.09
CA ARG A 137 23.72 11.06 -5.94
C ARG A 137 24.13 11.71 -7.27
N ILE A 138 24.88 11.02 -8.14
CA ILE A 138 25.28 11.57 -9.45
C ILE A 138 24.08 11.69 -10.39
N LEU A 139 23.21 10.69 -10.41
CA LEU A 139 22.02 10.67 -11.28
C LEU A 139 21.04 11.82 -10.98
N THR A 140 21.16 12.42 -9.80
CA THR A 140 20.14 13.31 -9.22
C THR A 140 20.61 14.75 -9.03
N ASN A 141 21.92 14.98 -8.96
CA ASN A 141 22.48 16.28 -8.55
C ASN A 141 22.86 17.22 -9.71
N ARG A 142 21.98 17.41 -10.70
CA ARG A 142 22.12 18.50 -11.68
C ARG A 142 20.80 19.25 -11.81
N GLY A 143 20.81 20.53 -11.44
CA GLY A 143 19.69 21.48 -11.40
C GLY A 143 18.98 21.77 -12.73
N THR A 144 18.98 20.83 -13.67
CA THR A 144 18.10 20.82 -14.84
C THR A 144 17.46 19.44 -14.87
N GLY A 145 16.17 19.37 -14.51
CA GLY A 145 15.44 18.13 -14.22
C GLY A 145 15.75 16.95 -15.15
N GLN A 146 15.81 15.75 -14.54
CA GLN A 146 15.71 14.42 -15.16
C GLN A 146 16.33 14.22 -16.57
N LYS A 147 17.42 14.90 -16.93
CA LYS A 147 18.01 14.75 -18.28
C LYS A 147 18.62 13.37 -18.54
N ASN A 148 19.06 12.67 -17.48
CA ASN A 148 19.82 11.42 -17.61
C ASN A 148 18.96 10.14 -17.55
N LEU A 149 17.68 10.23 -17.15
CA LEU A 149 16.75 9.10 -17.14
C LEU A 149 16.05 8.88 -18.49
N LYS A 150 16.16 9.85 -19.42
CA LYS A 150 15.63 9.74 -20.79
C LYS A 150 16.27 8.63 -21.63
N TYR A 151 17.35 8.02 -21.15
CA TYR A 151 18.10 6.98 -21.87
C TYR A 151 17.86 5.55 -21.31
N ILE A 152 16.92 5.38 -20.37
CA ILE A 152 16.67 4.09 -19.69
C ILE A 152 15.30 3.48 -20.10
N TYR A 153 14.67 3.99 -21.16
CA TYR A 153 13.46 3.44 -21.77
C TYR A 153 13.68 3.18 -23.25
#